data_AF-A0A2T3ZW79-F1
#
_entry.id   AF-A0A2T3ZW79-F1
#
_cell.length_a   1.000
_cell.length_b   1.000
_cell.length_c   1.000
_cell.angle_alpha   90.00
_cell.angle_beta   90.00
_cell.angle_gamma   90.00
#
_symmetry.space_group_name_H-M   'P 1'
#
loop_
_entity.id
_entity.type
_entity.pdbx_description
1 polymer ?
#
loop_
_entity_poly.entity_id
_entity_poly.type
_entity_poly.pdbx_seq_one_letter_code
_entity_poly.pdbx_strand_id
1 'polypeptide(L)'
;MLLSIDANFQPQVKASLKWLAFSLEPLNLGQLAEIFMLPSKSDDGFESMSRLFSSIDVLKYFPGLVVTEGSPINGASHVRLAHFSIKEYLTSDRILQTRSSVFAFTEADAHIHIGRFCLAYHLHISPTSEISNEHELHYYLYHEETLAGYACIGWARHIEFIPRASWPPEILRNAVLSLSIYCISLVHTIYRFTRIRNFIRQPYLYTATRGFRQLTEMLISSSVGVGRYLTQVDLDDGLYWATPCAAGNLDFVHLLLKEGANVNVEAGYHGTALEAACARSHTDVARVLLE
;
A
#
# COMPACT_ATOMS: atom_id res chain seq x y z
N MET A 1 -7.76 -4.94 -29.90
CA MET A 1 -7.93 -4.07 -28.72
C MET A 1 -6.58 -3.51 -28.27
N LEU A 2 -5.62 -4.33 -27.82
CA LEU A 2 -4.31 -3.77 -27.40
C LEU A 2 -3.49 -3.15 -28.54
N LEU A 3 -3.54 -3.74 -29.74
CA LEU A 3 -2.81 -3.23 -30.92
C LEU A 3 -3.36 -1.92 -31.51
N SER A 4 -4.57 -1.50 -31.12
CA SER A 4 -5.15 -0.23 -31.59
C SER A 4 -4.75 0.96 -30.71
N ILE A 5 -3.97 0.74 -29.65
CA ILE A 5 -3.47 1.79 -28.76
C ILE A 5 -2.23 2.43 -29.41
N ASP A 6 -2.29 3.75 -29.59
CA ASP A 6 -1.17 4.56 -30.07
C ASP A 6 0.08 4.35 -29.21
N ALA A 7 1.23 4.14 -29.87
CA ALA A 7 2.54 3.92 -29.28
C ALA A 7 2.91 4.95 -28.20
N ASN A 8 2.50 6.21 -28.37
CA ASN A 8 2.78 7.31 -27.45
C ASN A 8 2.09 7.16 -26.09
N PHE A 9 0.97 6.43 -26.03
CA PHE A 9 0.18 6.22 -24.82
C PHE A 9 0.33 4.82 -24.24
N GLN A 10 1.10 3.93 -24.87
CA GLN A 10 1.32 2.57 -24.38
C GLN A 10 1.89 2.51 -22.95
N PRO A 11 2.85 3.37 -22.55
CA PRO A 11 3.34 3.38 -21.16
C PRO A 11 2.25 3.69 -20.14
N GLN A 12 1.43 4.70 -20.40
CA GLN A 12 0.33 5.13 -19.53
C GLN A 12 -0.76 4.06 -19.46
N VAL A 13 -1.15 3.51 -20.61
CA VAL A 13 -2.13 2.41 -20.66
C VAL A 13 -1.61 1.19 -19.91
N LYS A 14 -0.34 0.81 -20.10
CA LYS A 14 0.28 -0.30 -19.36
C LYS A 14 0.26 -0.04 -17.86
N ALA A 15 0.62 1.17 -17.42
CA ALA A 15 0.57 1.57 -16.02
C ALA A 15 -0.86 1.42 -15.48
N SER A 16 -1.86 2.03 -16.11
CA SER A 16 -3.26 1.90 -15.73
C SER A 16 -3.76 0.45 -15.71
N LEU A 17 -3.32 -0.40 -16.65
CA LEU A 17 -3.68 -1.83 -16.66
C LEU A 17 -3.10 -2.58 -15.44
N LYS A 18 -1.90 -2.23 -14.96
CA LYS A 18 -1.36 -2.77 -13.69
C LYS A 18 -2.29 -2.42 -12.54
N TRP A 19 -2.69 -1.16 -12.43
CA TRP A 19 -3.62 -0.69 -11.40
C TRP A 19 -4.99 -1.37 -11.50
N LEU A 20 -5.63 -1.37 -12.67
CA LEU A 20 -6.92 -2.04 -12.89
C LEU A 20 -6.89 -3.55 -12.57
N ALA A 21 -5.74 -4.21 -12.75
CA ALA A 21 -5.58 -5.63 -12.51
C ALA A 21 -5.26 -6.00 -11.04
N PHE A 22 -4.56 -5.12 -10.32
CA PHE A 22 -3.96 -5.43 -9.01
C PHE A 22 -4.32 -4.46 -7.89
N SER A 23 -5.16 -3.45 -8.13
CA SER A 23 -5.67 -2.60 -7.06
C SER A 23 -6.44 -3.41 -6.01
N LEU A 24 -6.29 -3.02 -4.75
CA LEU A 24 -6.89 -3.70 -3.59
C LEU A 24 -8.39 -3.45 -3.46
N GLU A 25 -8.86 -2.38 -4.09
CA GLU A 25 -10.25 -1.95 -4.14
C GLU A 25 -10.56 -1.49 -5.58
N PRO A 26 -11.82 -1.57 -6.05
CA PRO A 26 -12.19 -1.07 -7.37
C PRO A 26 -11.89 0.42 -7.50
N LEU A 27 -11.28 0.81 -8.62
CA LEU A 27 -10.95 2.21 -8.90
C LEU A 27 -12.18 2.95 -9.42
N ASN A 28 -12.31 4.25 -9.15
CA ASN A 28 -13.26 5.09 -9.87
C ASN A 28 -12.62 5.79 -11.08
N LEU A 29 -13.44 6.48 -11.88
CA LEU A 29 -12.98 7.17 -13.08
C LEU A 29 -11.95 8.28 -12.78
N GLY A 30 -12.14 9.04 -11.70
CA GLY A 30 -11.20 10.09 -11.28
C GLY A 30 -9.82 9.52 -10.94
N GLN A 31 -9.80 8.44 -10.16
CA GLN A 31 -8.57 7.72 -9.82
C GLN A 31 -7.88 7.15 -11.05
N LEU A 32 -8.63 6.54 -11.98
CA LEU A 32 -8.05 6.02 -13.22
C LEU A 32 -7.45 7.14 -14.08
N ALA A 33 -8.10 8.30 -14.15
CA ALA A 33 -7.58 9.47 -14.86
C ALA A 33 -6.31 10.01 -14.20
N GLU A 34 -6.27 10.12 -12.87
CA GLU A 34 -5.05 10.50 -12.14
C GLU A 34 -3.92 9.50 -12.42
N ILE A 35 -4.19 8.19 -12.34
CA ILE A 35 -3.21 7.14 -12.65
C ILE A 35 -2.67 7.26 -14.07
N PHE A 36 -3.54 7.54 -15.05
CA PHE A 36 -3.14 7.69 -16.44
C PHE A 36 -2.20 8.89 -16.66
N MET A 37 -2.37 9.94 -15.87
CA MET A 37 -1.55 11.15 -15.92
C MET A 37 -0.24 11.03 -15.13
N LEU A 38 -0.06 9.99 -14.32
CA LEU A 38 1.16 9.80 -13.56
C LEU A 38 2.38 9.71 -14.50
N PRO A 39 3.50 10.33 -14.13
CA PRO A 39 4.70 10.32 -14.96
C PRO A 39 5.20 8.90 -15.15
N SER A 40 5.76 8.61 -16.33
CA SER A 40 6.27 7.27 -16.64
C SER A 40 7.47 6.86 -15.76
N LYS A 41 8.18 7.84 -15.18
CA LYS A 41 9.28 7.66 -14.23
C LYS A 41 8.99 8.47 -12.95
N SER A 42 9.40 7.95 -11.80
CA SER A 42 9.17 8.58 -10.48
C SER A 42 10.04 9.80 -10.21
N ASP A 43 11.15 9.95 -10.93
CA ASP A 43 12.07 11.08 -10.78
C ASP A 43 11.57 12.33 -11.53
N ASP A 44 10.61 12.16 -12.44
CA ASP A 44 9.92 13.27 -13.08
C ASP A 44 8.90 13.77 -12.04
N GLY A 45 9.19 14.90 -11.40
CA GLY A 45 8.39 15.44 -10.29
C GLY A 45 6.89 15.55 -10.60
N PHE A 46 6.04 15.47 -9.56
CA PHE A 46 4.57 15.58 -9.65
C PHE A 46 4.06 17.01 -9.98
N GLU A 47 4.90 17.88 -10.55
CA GLU A 47 4.72 19.34 -10.66
C GLU A 47 3.54 19.78 -11.53
N SER A 48 2.85 18.88 -12.23
CA SER A 48 1.68 19.23 -13.03
C SER A 48 0.60 18.16 -13.04
N MET A 49 0.08 17.79 -11.87
CA MET A 49 -1.24 17.12 -11.75
C MET A 49 -2.39 18.10 -11.99
N SER A 50 -2.21 19.06 -12.90
CA SER A 50 -3.28 19.98 -13.29
C SER A 50 -4.34 19.15 -14.01
N ARG A 51 -5.51 19.03 -13.36
CA ARG A 51 -6.71 18.27 -13.75
C ARG A 51 -7.37 18.77 -15.05
N LEU A 52 -6.59 18.97 -16.11
CA LEU A 52 -7.05 19.42 -17.42
C LEU A 52 -7.77 18.32 -18.21
N PHE A 53 -7.78 17.09 -17.69
CA PHE A 53 -8.35 15.92 -18.34
C PHE A 53 -9.70 15.56 -17.72
N SER A 54 -10.76 15.50 -18.53
CA SER A 54 -12.05 15.01 -18.04
C SER A 54 -11.92 13.53 -17.69
N SER A 55 -12.39 13.12 -16.50
CA SER A 55 -12.22 11.75 -16.03
C SER A 55 -12.83 10.70 -16.95
N ILE A 56 -13.83 11.07 -17.76
CA ILE A 56 -14.46 10.18 -18.75
C ILE A 56 -13.62 10.00 -20.02
N ASP A 57 -12.78 10.97 -20.38
CA ASP A 57 -11.96 10.90 -21.58
C ASP A 57 -10.91 9.80 -21.50
N VAL A 58 -10.61 9.31 -20.28
CA VAL A 58 -9.61 8.25 -20.04
C VAL A 58 -10.04 6.96 -20.71
N LEU A 59 -11.36 6.71 -20.79
CA LEU A 59 -11.93 5.50 -21.39
C LEU A 59 -11.60 5.37 -22.88
N LYS A 60 -11.31 6.47 -23.58
CA LYS A 60 -10.91 6.46 -25.00
C LYS A 60 -9.62 5.66 -25.22
N TYR A 61 -8.76 5.55 -24.21
CA TYR A 61 -7.51 4.80 -24.28
C TYR A 61 -7.65 3.31 -23.93
N PHE A 62 -8.83 2.86 -23.49
CA PHE A 62 -9.10 1.47 -23.09
C PHE A 62 -10.24 0.82 -23.90
N PRO A 63 -10.23 0.89 -25.24
CA PRO A 63 -11.36 0.43 -26.05
C PRO A 63 -11.59 -1.09 -25.88
N GLY A 64 -12.74 -1.44 -25.28
CA GLY A 64 -13.15 -2.82 -25.00
C GLY A 64 -12.34 -3.53 -23.90
N LEU A 65 -11.45 -2.82 -23.21
CA LEU A 65 -10.62 -3.39 -22.14
C LEU A 65 -11.21 -3.16 -20.74
N VAL A 66 -12.05 -2.14 -20.60
CA VAL A 66 -12.67 -1.75 -19.33
C VAL A 66 -14.18 -1.61 -19.46
N VAL A 67 -14.86 -1.77 -18.33
CA VAL A 67 -16.28 -1.48 -18.16
C VAL A 67 -16.47 -0.58 -16.94
N THR A 68 -17.46 0.30 -17.03
CA THR A 68 -17.86 1.18 -15.93
C THR A 68 -19.13 0.63 -15.27
N GLU A 69 -19.13 0.51 -13.95
CA GLU A 69 -20.27 0.05 -13.15
C GLU A 69 -20.64 1.08 -12.09
N GLY A 70 -21.94 1.32 -11.91
CA GLY A 70 -22.46 2.24 -10.89
C GLY A 70 -23.51 3.21 -11.43
N SER A 71 -24.13 3.95 -10.51
CA SER A 71 -25.08 5.01 -10.86
C SER A 71 -24.33 6.33 -11.07
N PRO A 72 -24.52 7.04 -12.20
CA PRO A 72 -23.97 8.39 -12.42
C PRO A 72 -24.42 9.41 -11.36
N ILE A 73 -25.50 9.12 -10.63
CA ILE A 73 -26.17 10.05 -9.72
C ILE A 73 -25.38 10.24 -8.42
N ASN A 74 -24.52 9.28 -8.03
CA ASN A 74 -23.82 9.29 -6.73
C ASN A 74 -22.29 9.38 -6.86
N GLY A 75 -21.72 9.66 -8.03
CA GLY A 75 -20.25 9.72 -8.22
C GLY A 75 -19.52 8.36 -8.10
N ALA A 76 -20.18 7.31 -7.62
CA ALA A 76 -19.65 5.95 -7.42
C ALA A 76 -19.56 5.12 -8.71
N SER A 77 -19.07 5.72 -9.80
CA SER A 77 -18.78 5.00 -11.05
C SER A 77 -17.41 4.33 -10.94
N HIS A 78 -17.42 3.03 -10.72
CA HIS A 78 -16.21 2.21 -10.64
C HIS A 78 -15.82 1.71 -12.03
N VAL A 79 -14.52 1.56 -12.25
CA VAL A 79 -13.94 1.03 -13.48
C VAL A 79 -13.25 -0.28 -13.17
N ARG A 80 -13.56 -1.30 -13.95
CA ARG A 80 -12.90 -2.61 -13.87
C ARG A 80 -12.52 -3.11 -15.25
N LEU A 81 -11.63 -4.10 -15.31
CA LEU A 81 -11.38 -4.83 -16.54
C LEU A 81 -12.69 -5.46 -17.05
N ALA A 82 -12.90 -5.38 -18.37
CA ALA A 82 -14.11 -5.86 -19.01
C ALA A 82 -14.31 -7.37 -18.78
N HIS A 83 -13.22 -8.13 -18.68
CA HIS A 83 -13.24 -9.56 -18.45
C HIS A 83 -12.01 -10.01 -17.64
N PHE A 84 -12.16 -11.02 -16.78
CA PHE A 84 -11.08 -11.53 -15.92
C PHE A 84 -9.89 -12.07 -16.75
N SER A 85 -10.16 -12.66 -17.92
CA SER A 85 -9.13 -13.19 -18.82
C SER A 85 -8.18 -12.13 -19.38
N ILE A 86 -8.53 -10.84 -19.31
CA ILE A 86 -7.62 -9.76 -19.69
C ILE A 86 -6.42 -9.73 -18.75
N LYS A 87 -6.67 -9.83 -17.43
CA LYS A 87 -5.61 -9.93 -16.43
C LYS A 87 -4.74 -11.16 -16.69
N GLU A 88 -5.36 -12.33 -16.86
CA GLU A 88 -4.65 -13.59 -17.12
C GLU A 88 -3.78 -13.50 -18.38
N TYR A 89 -4.28 -12.88 -19.44
CA TYR A 89 -3.52 -12.71 -20.67
C TYR A 89 -2.32 -11.78 -20.49
N LEU A 90 -2.51 -10.62 -19.86
CA LEU A 90 -1.46 -9.62 -19.61
C LEU A 90 -0.31 -10.14 -18.73
N THR A 91 -0.61 -11.08 -17.82
CA THR A 91 0.38 -11.69 -16.91
C THR A 91 0.90 -13.05 -17.37
N SER A 92 0.48 -13.53 -18.55
CA SER A 92 0.91 -14.84 -19.07
C SER A 92 2.18 -14.75 -19.94
N ASP A 93 2.94 -15.82 -20.02
CA ASP A 93 4.07 -15.90 -20.97
C ASP A 93 3.62 -15.83 -22.44
N ARG A 94 2.33 -16.12 -22.71
CA ARG A 94 1.77 -16.10 -24.06
C ARG A 94 1.88 -14.72 -24.71
N ILE A 95 1.66 -13.64 -23.96
CA ILE A 95 1.71 -12.28 -24.52
C ILE A 95 3.12 -11.91 -24.99
N LEU A 96 4.18 -12.51 -24.41
CA LEU A 96 5.57 -12.25 -24.77
C LEU A 96 5.89 -12.65 -26.22
N GLN A 97 5.18 -13.63 -26.76
CA GLN A 97 5.34 -14.11 -28.14
C GLN A 97 4.49 -13.33 -29.15
N THR A 98 3.72 -12.33 -28.68
CA THR A 98 2.80 -11.56 -29.52
C THR A 98 3.31 -10.15 -29.77
N ARG A 99 2.70 -9.45 -30.74
CA ARG A 99 2.93 -8.03 -30.99
C ARG A 99 2.49 -7.12 -29.84
N SER A 100 1.76 -7.65 -28.85
CA SER A 100 1.31 -6.93 -27.66
C SER A 100 2.21 -7.16 -26.44
N SER A 101 3.39 -7.76 -26.62
CA SER A 101 4.37 -7.99 -25.55
C SER A 101 4.76 -6.74 -24.77
N VAL A 102 4.65 -5.54 -25.38
CA VAL A 102 4.84 -4.25 -24.71
C VAL A 102 3.94 -4.09 -23.48
N PHE A 103 2.73 -4.67 -23.48
CA PHE A 103 1.78 -4.61 -22.36
C PHE A 103 1.96 -5.73 -21.34
N ALA A 104 2.89 -6.66 -21.55
CA ALA A 104 3.14 -7.77 -20.61
C ALA A 104 3.75 -7.24 -19.29
N PHE A 105 3.30 -7.79 -18.16
CA PHE A 105 3.89 -7.54 -16.84
C PHE A 105 3.61 -8.70 -15.89
N THR A 106 4.48 -8.92 -14.91
CA THR A 106 4.22 -9.87 -13.84
C THR A 106 3.38 -9.25 -12.72
N GLU A 107 2.79 -10.09 -11.87
CA GLU A 107 2.15 -9.64 -10.63
C GLU A 107 3.12 -8.84 -9.76
N ALA A 108 4.37 -9.31 -9.64
CA ALA A 108 5.41 -8.60 -8.91
C ALA A 108 5.67 -7.20 -9.49
N ASP A 109 5.77 -7.08 -10.83
CA ASP A 109 5.94 -5.79 -11.50
C ASP A 109 4.75 -4.84 -11.32
N ALA A 110 3.55 -5.37 -11.13
CA ALA A 110 2.36 -4.58 -10.87
C ALA A 110 2.38 -4.04 -9.44
N HIS A 111 2.60 -4.90 -8.45
CA HIS A 111 2.68 -4.49 -7.04
C HIS A 111 3.85 -3.54 -6.76
N ILE A 112 5.04 -3.77 -7.34
CA ILE A 112 6.17 -2.82 -7.25
C ILE A 112 5.79 -1.47 -7.85
N HIS A 113 5.18 -1.47 -9.04
CA HIS A 113 4.78 -0.23 -9.71
C HIS A 113 3.76 0.55 -8.88
N ILE A 114 2.67 -0.10 -8.45
CA ILE A 114 1.62 0.54 -7.66
C ILE A 114 2.21 1.04 -6.33
N GLY A 115 2.91 0.18 -5.59
CA GLY A 115 3.53 0.54 -4.31
C GLY A 115 4.49 1.72 -4.42
N ARG A 116 5.30 1.78 -5.48
CA ARG A 116 6.19 2.91 -5.76
C ARG A 116 5.41 4.21 -5.97
N PHE A 117 4.40 4.21 -6.84
CA PHE A 117 3.63 5.41 -7.11
C PHE A 117 2.81 5.85 -5.91
N CYS A 118 2.25 4.91 -5.12
CA CYS A 118 1.59 5.25 -3.88
C CYS A 118 2.56 5.91 -2.88
N LEU A 119 3.77 5.38 -2.70
CA LEU A 119 4.80 5.99 -1.85
C LEU A 119 5.23 7.37 -2.36
N ALA A 120 5.47 7.52 -3.65
CA ALA A 120 5.90 8.77 -4.25
C ALA A 120 4.79 9.84 -4.14
N TYR A 121 3.53 9.46 -4.40
CA TYR A 121 2.37 10.34 -4.23
C TYR A 121 2.20 10.74 -2.76
N HIS A 122 2.29 9.76 -1.85
CA HIS A 122 2.19 9.96 -0.40
C HIS A 122 3.28 10.92 0.13
N LEU A 123 4.52 10.77 -0.34
CA LEU A 123 5.62 11.67 0.01
C LEU A 123 5.56 13.01 -0.72
N HIS A 124 4.88 13.10 -1.85
CA HIS A 124 4.66 14.38 -2.50
C HIS A 124 3.65 15.22 -1.71
N ILE A 125 2.55 14.63 -1.23
CA ILE A 125 1.54 15.37 -0.44
C ILE A 125 1.98 15.68 1.00
N SER A 126 3.01 15.02 1.54
CA SER A 126 3.42 15.16 2.95
C SER A 126 4.25 16.44 3.29
N PRO A 127 5.01 17.08 2.37
CA PRO A 127 5.76 18.29 2.65
C PRO A 127 5.45 19.52 1.77
N THR A 128 4.70 19.42 0.67
CA THR A 128 4.51 20.55 -0.28
C THR A 128 3.19 21.29 -0.14
N SER A 129 2.24 20.80 0.64
CA SER A 129 0.97 21.47 0.69
C SER A 129 1.01 22.64 1.68
N GLU A 130 0.74 23.83 1.17
CA GLU A 130 0.23 25.01 1.89
C GLU A 130 -1.03 24.71 2.75
N ILE A 131 -1.48 23.45 2.80
CA ILE A 131 -2.43 22.87 3.75
C ILE A 131 -1.84 23.03 5.15
N SER A 132 -2.11 24.20 5.69
CA SER A 132 -1.64 24.68 6.99
C SER A 132 -2.47 24.10 8.14
N ASN A 133 -3.55 23.36 7.84
CA ASN A 133 -4.48 22.84 8.84
C ASN A 133 -4.95 21.40 8.57
N GLU A 134 -5.05 20.59 9.63
CA GLU A 134 -5.44 19.17 9.59
C GLU A 134 -6.77 18.91 8.86
N HIS A 135 -7.69 19.88 8.88
CA HIS A 135 -9.01 19.80 8.25
C HIS A 135 -8.96 19.76 6.71
N GLU A 136 -8.05 20.52 6.09
CA GLU A 136 -7.92 20.55 4.63
C GLU A 136 -7.27 19.27 4.10
N LEU A 137 -6.29 18.72 4.84
CA LEU A 137 -5.70 17.41 4.51
C LEU A 137 -6.71 16.29 4.67
N HIS A 138 -7.54 16.34 5.72
CA HIS A 138 -8.67 15.43 5.89
C HIS A 138 -9.58 15.50 4.66
N TYR A 139 -10.11 16.67 4.30
CA TYR A 139 -10.99 16.80 3.13
C TYR A 139 -10.37 16.24 1.84
N TYR A 140 -9.08 16.50 1.59
CA TYR A 140 -8.37 15.97 0.43
C TYR A 140 -8.22 14.45 0.45
N LEU A 141 -7.86 13.86 1.59
CA LEU A 141 -7.69 12.41 1.76
C LEU A 141 -9.01 11.63 1.68
N TYR A 142 -10.13 12.27 2.04
CA TYR A 142 -11.47 11.69 1.96
C TYR A 142 -12.22 12.04 0.68
N HIS A 143 -11.60 12.77 -0.24
CA HIS A 143 -12.19 13.03 -1.54
C HIS A 143 -12.10 11.77 -2.41
N GLU A 144 -13.23 11.09 -2.58
CA GLU A 144 -13.33 9.76 -3.19
C GLU A 144 -12.71 9.69 -4.60
N GLU A 145 -12.78 10.76 -5.37
CA GLU A 145 -12.23 10.81 -6.74
C GLU A 145 -10.70 10.87 -6.85
N THR A 146 -9.99 11.09 -5.73
CA THR A 146 -8.52 11.22 -5.75
C THR A 146 -7.82 9.91 -5.46
N LEU A 147 -6.61 9.75 -5.99
CA LEU A 147 -5.75 8.61 -5.66
C LEU A 147 -5.17 8.70 -4.24
N ALA A 148 -5.25 9.85 -3.58
CA ALA A 148 -4.60 10.13 -2.30
C ALA A 148 -5.01 9.15 -1.19
N GLY A 149 -6.31 8.91 -1.02
CA GLY A 149 -6.83 7.97 -0.02
C GLY A 149 -6.34 6.54 -0.26
N TYR A 150 -6.35 6.09 -1.51
CA TYR A 150 -5.80 4.80 -1.91
C TYR A 150 -4.29 4.74 -1.65
N ALA A 151 -3.55 5.76 -2.11
CA ALA A 151 -2.10 5.81 -2.02
C ALA A 151 -1.60 5.72 -0.58
N CYS A 152 -2.24 6.43 0.35
CA CYS A 152 -1.87 6.41 1.77
C CYS A 152 -1.99 5.03 2.44
N ILE A 153 -2.88 4.17 1.94
CA ILE A 153 -3.23 2.89 2.59
C ILE A 153 -2.65 1.71 1.83
N GLY A 154 -2.75 1.76 0.50
CA GLY A 154 -2.41 0.67 -0.39
C GLY A 154 -0.92 0.40 -0.46
N TRP A 155 -0.07 1.43 -0.34
CA TRP A 155 1.38 1.29 -0.57
C TRP A 155 2.00 0.16 0.26
N ALA A 156 1.68 0.10 1.56
CA ALA A 156 2.25 -0.87 2.48
C ALA A 156 1.84 -2.29 2.11
N ARG A 157 0.55 -2.49 1.78
CA ARG A 157 0.04 -3.80 1.32
C ARG A 157 0.66 -4.23 -0.01
N HIS A 158 0.78 -3.33 -0.99
CA HIS A 158 1.40 -3.67 -2.26
C HIS A 158 2.84 -4.11 -2.09
N ILE A 159 3.59 -3.44 -1.22
CA ILE A 159 4.99 -3.76 -0.97
C ILE A 159 5.13 -5.05 -0.15
N GLU A 160 4.20 -5.35 0.75
CA GLU A 160 4.15 -6.62 1.47
C GLU A 160 3.84 -7.85 0.59
N PHE A 161 3.18 -7.68 -0.56
CA PHE A 161 3.03 -8.77 -1.53
C PHE A 161 4.34 -9.14 -2.24
N ILE A 162 5.37 -8.28 -2.13
CA ILE A 162 6.67 -8.50 -2.76
C ILE A 162 7.68 -8.94 -1.70
N PRO A 163 8.44 -10.01 -1.94
CA PRO A 163 9.53 -10.39 -1.05
C PRO A 163 10.54 -9.25 -0.87
N ARG A 164 10.97 -9.04 0.37
CA ARG A 164 11.88 -7.94 0.77
C ARG A 164 13.14 -7.86 -0.07
N ALA A 165 13.69 -9.00 -0.47
CA ALA A 165 14.87 -9.12 -1.32
C ALA A 165 14.68 -8.53 -2.74
N SER A 166 13.43 -8.42 -3.20
CA SER A 166 13.05 -7.89 -4.51
C SER A 166 12.65 -6.41 -4.48
N TRP A 167 12.70 -5.75 -3.31
CA TRP A 167 12.33 -4.34 -3.22
C TRP A 167 13.40 -3.45 -3.88
N PRO A 168 13.02 -2.59 -4.84
CA PRO A 168 13.92 -1.57 -5.36
C PRO A 168 14.43 -0.63 -4.24
N PRO A 169 15.66 -0.09 -4.36
CA PRO A 169 16.22 0.82 -3.35
C PRO A 169 15.37 2.07 -3.09
N GLU A 170 14.66 2.55 -4.11
CA GLU A 170 13.72 3.66 -4.02
C GLU A 170 12.53 3.36 -3.12
N ILE A 171 11.96 2.14 -3.18
CA ILE A 171 10.86 1.71 -2.32
C ILE A 171 11.33 1.67 -0.87
N LEU A 172 12.52 1.13 -0.61
CA LEU A 172 13.10 1.10 0.72
C LEU A 172 13.24 2.52 1.30
N ARG A 173 13.90 3.41 0.54
CA ARG A 173 14.10 4.81 0.96
C ARG A 173 12.78 5.49 1.26
N ASN A 174 11.80 5.36 0.36
CA ASN A 174 10.53 6.05 0.49
C ASN A 174 9.67 5.45 1.60
N ALA A 175 9.67 4.13 1.79
CA ALA A 175 8.98 3.47 2.90
C ALA A 175 9.52 3.94 4.26
N VAL A 176 10.84 4.09 4.40
CA VAL A 176 11.46 4.65 5.62
C VAL A 176 11.00 6.09 5.87
N LEU A 177 10.96 6.92 4.82
CA LEU A 177 10.47 8.30 4.94
C LEU A 177 8.98 8.34 5.31
N SER A 178 8.15 7.51 4.66
CA SER A 178 6.71 7.41 4.92
C SER A 178 6.39 6.87 6.32
N LEU A 179 7.24 6.00 6.87
CA LEU A 179 7.13 5.49 8.23
C LEU A 179 7.92 6.32 9.24
N SER A 180 8.38 7.53 8.90
CA SER A 180 9.00 8.43 9.87
C SER A 180 7.93 9.15 10.71
N ILE A 181 8.24 9.41 11.98
CA ILE A 181 7.34 10.12 12.93
C ILE A 181 6.94 11.54 12.47
N TYR A 182 7.64 12.09 11.48
CA TYR A 182 7.40 13.42 10.92
C TYR A 182 6.51 13.38 9.67
N CYS A 183 6.09 12.21 9.20
CA CYS A 183 5.25 12.09 8.02
C CYS A 183 3.78 12.34 8.36
N ILE A 184 3.23 13.47 7.90
CA ILE A 184 1.85 13.91 8.21
C ILE A 184 0.81 12.93 7.64
N SER A 185 1.10 12.28 6.52
CA SER A 185 0.22 11.28 5.92
C SER A 185 0.22 9.95 6.68
N LEU A 186 1.29 9.61 7.42
CA LEU A 186 1.27 8.50 8.38
C LEU A 186 0.30 8.80 9.52
N VAL A 187 0.31 10.04 10.05
CA VAL A 187 -0.63 10.48 11.09
C VAL A 187 -2.08 10.23 10.66
N HIS A 188 -2.43 10.60 9.44
CA HIS A 188 -3.78 10.39 8.90
C HIS A 188 -4.10 8.91 8.68
N THR A 189 -3.14 8.14 8.17
CA THR A 189 -3.30 6.68 7.97
C THR A 189 -3.54 6.00 9.32
N ILE A 190 -2.80 6.37 10.35
CA ILE A 190 -2.94 5.86 11.71
C ILE A 190 -4.29 6.28 12.31
N TYR A 191 -4.71 7.54 12.16
CA TYR A 191 -6.03 8.01 12.64
C TYR A 191 -7.20 7.28 11.99
N ARG A 192 -7.09 6.91 10.71
CA ARG A 192 -8.14 6.13 10.01
C ARG A 192 -8.29 4.73 10.60
N PHE A 193 -7.20 4.10 11.02
CA PHE A 193 -7.21 2.70 11.42
C PHE A 193 -7.17 2.46 12.93
N THR A 194 -6.78 3.46 13.71
CA THR A 194 -6.56 3.29 15.15
C THR A 194 -7.08 4.51 15.90
N ARG A 195 -7.77 4.27 17.02
CA ARG A 195 -8.13 5.32 17.99
C ARG A 195 -6.99 5.63 18.98
N ILE A 196 -5.86 4.94 18.84
CA ILE A 196 -4.75 4.97 19.78
C ILE A 196 -3.71 5.97 19.28
N ARG A 197 -3.72 7.18 19.86
CA ARG A 197 -2.83 8.30 19.47
C ARG A 197 -1.34 7.99 19.62
N ASN A 198 -0.97 7.00 20.43
CA ASN A 198 0.44 6.67 20.72
C ASN A 198 1.18 6.09 19.50
N PHE A 199 0.48 5.45 18.55
CA PHE A 199 1.11 4.84 17.37
C PHE A 199 1.78 5.84 16.43
N ILE A 200 1.38 7.12 16.48
CA ILE A 200 2.03 8.20 15.70
C ILE A 200 3.52 8.33 16.06
N ARG A 201 3.87 8.05 17.32
CA ARG A 201 5.25 8.09 17.80
C ARG A 201 5.99 6.77 17.64
N GLN A 202 5.30 5.69 17.25
CA GLN A 202 5.82 4.33 17.14
C GLN A 202 5.36 3.68 15.81
N PRO A 203 5.93 4.08 14.66
CA PRO A 203 5.58 3.55 13.33
C PRO A 203 5.72 2.02 13.22
N TYR A 204 6.65 1.46 14.00
CA TYR A 204 6.82 0.02 14.17
C TYR A 204 5.52 -0.66 14.66
N LEU A 205 4.87 -0.14 15.70
CA LEU A 205 3.63 -0.70 16.22
C LEU A 205 2.49 -0.61 15.21
N TYR A 206 2.45 0.44 14.39
CA TYR A 206 1.51 0.51 13.26
C TYR A 206 1.73 -0.67 12.30
N THR A 207 2.96 -0.90 11.85
CA THR A 207 3.25 -2.03 10.94
C THR A 207 2.92 -3.38 11.59
N ALA A 208 3.19 -3.53 12.90
CA ALA A 208 2.90 -4.75 13.64
C ALA A 208 1.40 -5.02 13.80
N THR A 209 0.63 -4.01 14.18
CA THR A 209 -0.83 -4.08 14.29
C THR A 209 -1.50 -4.41 12.95
N ARG A 210 -0.84 -4.08 11.84
CA ARG A 210 -1.34 -4.36 10.48
C ARG A 210 -0.85 -5.68 9.89
N GLY A 211 0.04 -6.39 10.59
CA GLY A 211 0.64 -7.63 10.09
C GLY A 211 1.65 -7.41 8.95
N PHE A 212 2.21 -6.20 8.82
CA PHE A 212 3.17 -5.87 7.77
C PHE A 212 4.58 -6.35 8.15
N ARG A 213 4.76 -7.67 8.15
CA ARG A 213 5.95 -8.35 8.67
C ARG A 213 7.25 -7.80 8.07
N GLN A 214 7.32 -7.59 6.75
CA GLN A 214 8.56 -7.18 6.08
C GLN A 214 8.90 -5.71 6.36
N LEU A 215 7.89 -4.84 6.47
CA LEU A 215 8.05 -3.46 6.93
C LEU A 215 8.42 -3.42 8.41
N THR A 216 7.85 -4.28 9.23
CA THR A 216 8.20 -4.40 10.65
C THR A 216 9.65 -4.85 10.81
N GLU A 217 10.08 -5.88 10.09
CA GLU A 217 11.47 -6.34 10.03
C GLU A 217 12.41 -5.23 9.56
N MET A 218 12.03 -4.46 8.53
CA MET A 218 12.79 -3.31 8.05
C MET A 218 13.01 -2.26 9.15
N LEU A 219 11.99 -2.00 9.99
CA LEU A 219 12.08 -1.00 11.06
C LEU A 219 12.87 -1.50 12.27
N ILE A 220 12.78 -2.78 12.62
CA ILE A 220 13.53 -3.37 13.73
C ILE A 220 15.01 -3.55 13.35
N SER A 221 15.28 -4.06 12.14
CA SER A 221 16.62 -4.40 11.72
C SER A 221 17.54 -3.17 11.77
N SER A 222 18.63 -3.26 12.53
CA SER A 222 19.56 -2.15 12.77
C SER A 222 20.27 -1.66 11.49
N SER A 223 20.17 -2.42 10.38
CA SER A 223 20.77 -2.16 9.08
C SER A 223 20.36 -0.84 8.41
N VAL A 224 19.18 -0.32 8.71
CA VAL A 224 18.63 0.89 8.07
C VAL A 224 18.76 2.13 8.97
N GLY A 225 19.33 2.01 10.17
CA GLY A 225 19.48 3.12 11.14
C GLY A 225 18.16 3.63 11.75
N VAL A 226 17.03 3.03 11.38
CA VAL A 226 15.68 3.40 11.88
C VAL A 226 15.40 2.83 13.27
N GLY A 227 15.99 1.67 13.60
CA GLY A 227 15.88 1.04 14.92
C GLY A 227 16.50 1.83 16.09
N ARG A 228 17.06 3.02 15.84
CA ARG A 228 17.71 3.87 16.85
C ARG A 228 16.78 4.34 17.97
N TYR A 229 15.47 4.22 17.79
CA TYR A 229 14.44 4.59 18.76
C TYR A 229 13.60 3.41 19.25
N LEU A 230 13.92 2.17 18.84
CA LEU A 230 13.21 0.99 19.31
C LEU A 230 13.71 0.62 20.72
N THR A 231 12.83 0.72 21.71
CA THR A 231 13.10 0.28 23.08
C THR A 231 12.61 -1.15 23.29
N GLN A 232 13.06 -1.81 24.36
CA GLN A 232 12.53 -3.12 24.76
C GLN A 232 11.01 -3.08 24.95
N VAL A 233 10.50 -1.99 25.56
CA VAL A 233 9.06 -1.78 25.75
C VAL A 233 8.32 -1.74 24.42
N ASP A 234 8.89 -1.07 23.40
CA ASP A 234 8.27 -1.04 22.07
C ASP A 234 8.21 -2.45 21.47
N LEU A 235 9.28 -3.24 21.60
CA LEU A 235 9.35 -4.59 21.08
C LEU A 235 8.37 -5.55 21.79
N ASP A 236 8.24 -5.41 23.12
CA ASP A 236 7.30 -6.16 23.95
C ASP A 236 5.84 -5.82 23.56
N ASP A 237 5.52 -4.52 23.44
CA ASP A 237 4.22 -4.05 22.95
C ASP A 237 3.96 -4.58 21.54
N GLY A 238 4.96 -4.58 20.67
CA GLY A 238 4.83 -5.03 19.29
C GLY A 238 4.45 -6.50 19.16
N LEU A 239 4.95 -7.36 20.04
CA LEU A 239 4.56 -8.77 20.11
C LEU A 239 3.07 -8.91 20.44
N TYR A 240 2.59 -8.14 21.42
CA TYR A 240 1.17 -8.10 21.73
C TYR A 240 0.34 -7.60 20.55
N TRP A 241 0.72 -6.47 19.93
CA TRP A 241 -0.04 -5.87 18.83
C TRP A 241 0.03 -6.66 17.52
N ALA A 242 1.05 -7.49 17.31
CA ALA A 242 1.14 -8.41 16.18
C ALA A 242 0.23 -9.63 16.34
N THR A 243 -0.06 -10.06 17.58
CA THR A 243 -0.83 -11.27 17.89
C THR A 243 -2.20 -11.34 17.18
N PRO A 244 -2.99 -10.26 17.07
CA PRO A 244 -4.25 -10.25 16.32
C PRO A 244 -4.13 -10.56 14.82
N CYS A 245 -2.97 -10.40 14.21
CA CYS A 245 -2.72 -10.62 12.78
C CYS A 245 -1.76 -11.80 12.51
N ALA A 246 -1.26 -12.44 13.56
CA ALA A 246 -0.26 -13.50 13.49
C ALA A 246 -0.83 -14.91 13.19
N ALA A 247 -2.16 -15.08 13.19
CA ALA A 247 -2.78 -16.36 12.85
C ALA A 247 -2.38 -16.79 11.43
N GLY A 248 -1.79 -17.99 11.30
CA GLY A 248 -1.26 -18.47 10.02
C GLY A 248 0.00 -17.73 9.53
N ASN A 249 0.57 -16.81 10.32
CA ASN A 249 1.81 -16.08 10.03
C ASN A 249 2.75 -16.11 11.25
N LEU A 250 3.14 -17.33 11.65
CA LEU A 250 4.03 -17.57 12.78
C LEU A 250 5.42 -16.97 12.59
N ASP A 251 5.87 -16.84 11.34
CA ASP A 251 7.12 -16.16 10.99
C ASP A 251 7.17 -14.75 11.59
N PHE A 252 6.02 -14.08 11.72
CA PHE A 252 5.99 -12.76 12.33
C PHE A 252 6.22 -12.80 13.84
N VAL A 253 5.63 -13.77 14.55
CA VAL A 253 5.85 -13.96 16.00
C VAL A 253 7.30 -14.36 16.26
N HIS A 254 7.82 -15.31 15.49
CA HIS A 254 9.21 -15.75 15.59
C HIS A 254 10.20 -14.62 15.34
N LEU A 255 9.93 -13.72 14.40
CA LEU A 255 10.75 -12.53 14.18
C LEU A 255 10.84 -11.69 15.47
N LEU A 256 9.71 -11.38 16.10
CA LEU A 256 9.69 -10.55 17.31
C LEU A 256 10.36 -11.24 18.51
N LEU A 257 10.13 -12.54 18.69
CA LEU A 257 10.79 -13.32 19.73
C LEU A 257 12.31 -13.40 19.53
N LYS A 258 12.76 -13.58 18.28
CA LYS A 258 14.17 -13.60 17.93
C LYS A 258 14.87 -12.28 18.22
N GLU A 259 14.17 -11.16 18.03
CA GLU A 259 14.67 -9.82 18.35
C GLU A 259 14.62 -9.53 19.87
N GLY A 260 14.04 -10.44 20.68
CA GLY A 260 14.07 -10.39 22.13
C GLY A 260 12.78 -9.93 22.81
N ALA A 261 11.63 -9.95 22.12
CA ALA A 261 10.35 -9.58 22.73
C ALA A 261 9.99 -10.45 23.95
N ASN A 262 9.60 -9.83 25.05
CA ASN A 262 9.23 -10.52 26.28
C ASN A 262 7.75 -10.94 26.25
N VAL A 263 7.51 -12.25 26.23
CA VAL A 263 6.16 -12.85 26.18
C VAL A 263 5.29 -12.55 27.40
N ASN A 264 5.89 -12.20 28.53
CA ASN A 264 5.20 -12.03 29.82
C ASN A 264 4.80 -10.57 30.10
N VAL A 265 5.07 -9.63 29.19
CA VAL A 265 4.70 -8.23 29.38
C VAL A 265 3.22 -8.06 29.07
N GLU A 266 2.51 -7.40 29.99
CA GLU A 266 1.15 -6.96 29.76
C GLU A 266 1.15 -5.70 28.89
N ALA A 267 0.50 -5.78 27.73
CA ALA A 267 0.35 -4.69 26.79
C ALA A 267 -1.11 -4.63 26.33
N GLY A 268 -1.77 -3.48 26.43
CA GLY A 268 -3.15 -3.32 25.94
C GLY A 268 -4.24 -4.02 26.77
N TYR A 269 -5.36 -4.38 26.11
CA TYR A 269 -6.62 -4.74 26.76
C TYR A 269 -6.73 -6.18 27.25
N HIS A 270 -6.00 -7.11 26.63
CA HIS A 270 -6.10 -8.54 26.94
C HIS A 270 -5.02 -9.01 27.93
N GLY A 271 -4.17 -8.13 28.43
CA GLY A 271 -3.02 -8.47 29.26
C GLY A 271 -1.81 -8.82 28.39
N THR A 272 -1.30 -10.03 28.51
CA THR A 272 -0.13 -10.53 27.77
C THR A 272 -0.43 -10.90 26.32
N ALA A 273 0.61 -11.07 25.51
CA ALA A 273 0.48 -11.58 24.13
C ALA A 273 -0.19 -12.97 24.10
N LEU A 274 0.10 -13.83 25.08
CA LEU A 274 -0.52 -15.15 25.19
C LEU A 274 -2.02 -15.06 25.47
N GLU A 275 -2.43 -14.19 26.39
CA GLU A 275 -3.85 -13.98 26.69
C GLU A 275 -4.60 -13.41 25.48
N ALA A 276 -3.98 -12.49 24.72
CA ALA A 276 -4.52 -12.02 23.45
C ALA A 276 -4.68 -13.15 22.42
N ALA A 277 -3.69 -14.04 22.30
CA ALA A 277 -3.76 -15.18 21.38
C ALA A 277 -4.90 -16.13 21.76
N CYS A 278 -5.03 -16.45 23.06
CA CYS A 278 -6.10 -17.27 23.60
C CYS A 278 -7.48 -16.65 23.38
N ALA A 279 -7.65 -15.35 23.70
CA ALA A 279 -8.91 -14.63 23.51
C ALA A 279 -9.37 -14.62 22.04
N ARG A 280 -8.44 -14.68 21.09
CA ARG A 280 -8.71 -14.71 19.65
C ARG A 280 -8.71 -16.11 19.05
N SER A 281 -8.56 -17.16 19.86
CA SER A 281 -8.46 -18.55 19.42
C SER A 281 -7.32 -18.82 18.42
N HIS A 282 -6.24 -18.04 18.48
CA HIS A 282 -5.03 -18.23 17.68
C HIS A 282 -4.13 -19.29 18.33
N THR A 283 -4.57 -20.55 18.26
CA THR A 283 -3.92 -21.68 18.97
C THR A 283 -2.49 -21.96 18.51
N ASP A 284 -2.17 -21.66 17.26
CA ASP A 284 -0.84 -21.73 16.66
C ASP A 284 0.10 -20.69 17.30
N VAL A 285 -0.36 -19.45 17.42
CA VAL A 285 0.38 -18.36 18.08
C VAL A 285 0.56 -18.66 19.57
N ALA A 286 -0.49 -19.11 20.26
CA ALA A 286 -0.43 -19.45 21.67
C ALA A 286 0.60 -20.56 21.96
N ARG A 287 0.74 -21.54 21.04
CA ARG A 287 1.76 -22.58 21.16
C ARG A 287 3.16 -22.00 21.07
N VAL A 288 3.43 -21.14 20.08
CA VAL A 288 4.74 -20.49 19.92
C VAL A 288 5.10 -19.63 21.13
N LEU A 289 4.11 -18.97 21.75
CA LEU A 289 4.33 -18.15 22.95
C LEU A 289 4.55 -18.96 24.24
N LEU A 290 4.29 -20.27 24.23
CA LEU A 290 4.47 -21.19 25.36
C LEU A 290 5.76 -22.02 25.28
N GLU A 291 6.45 -22.00 24.14
CA GLU A 291 7.73 -22.67 23.92
C GLU A 291 8.90 -21.87 24.55
#